data_AF-A0A346D7K9-F1
#
_entry.id   AF-A0A346D7K9-F1
#
_cell.length_a   1.000
_cell.length_b   1.000
_cell.length_c   1.000
_cell.angle_alpha   90.00
_cell.angle_beta   90.00
_cell.angle_gamma   90.00
#
_symmetry.space_group_name_H-M   'P 1'
#
loop_
_entity.id
_entity.type
_entity.pdbx_description
1 polymer ?
#
loop_
_entity_poly.entity_id
_entity_poly.type
_entity_poly.pdbx_seq_one_letter_code
_entity_poly.pdbx_strand_id
1 'polypeptide(L)'
;MSRSLAWTTPANVREQVRRVWDSGRILSAPLSGEALFPLTLRLRRPEGAELAARFDEARQWVREWEGESQGGSGLHVEWSEVRHRQLGANRVPRCVIVPTRESALVLLRKSSEARRFDALANQTLARFPSLREWLVRRPQVLLEREAEWARVLVALDWFLTHPHSGRYMRQVDLPGVDSKFIEKHQGLLMDLQEEVQPSVRERLPVRDFASRFGLRAKPLRVHFRFLDPALYLEGLLSDLTVTVSELAALRPRVERVFITENDVNGLAFPCVPRSLVILGLGYALEPLGALPWLSSTCVYYWGDIDTHGFAILDRLRAHHPRVHSLLMDRDVLLAHTAHWVEEDKPHRGTLSRLTESEAALYEDLRHQRLGERVRLEQEHIGFRWVENTLARLSA
;
A
#
# COMPACT_ATOMS: atom_id res chain seq x y z
N MET A 1 -5.15 33.81 -24.81
CA MET A 1 -4.43 35.04 -24.43
C MET A 1 -4.32 35.12 -22.92
N SER A 2 -3.11 34.98 -22.37
CA SER A 2 -2.67 35.59 -21.10
C SER A 2 -1.17 35.35 -20.98
N ARG A 3 -0.36 36.26 -21.52
CA ARG A 3 1.09 36.31 -21.26
C ARG A 3 1.29 37.10 -19.97
N SER A 4 1.21 36.45 -18.81
CA SER A 4 1.67 37.05 -17.55
C SER A 4 3.04 36.49 -17.18
N LEU A 5 4.10 37.11 -17.68
CA LEU A 5 5.44 36.97 -17.10
C LEU A 5 5.80 38.31 -16.46
N ALA A 6 5.10 38.59 -15.36
CA ALA A 6 5.24 39.78 -14.52
C ALA A 6 6.58 39.78 -13.77
N TRP A 7 7.15 40.96 -13.53
CA TRP A 7 8.37 41.16 -12.75
C TRP A 7 8.21 40.61 -11.33
N THR A 8 9.32 40.20 -10.69
CA THR A 8 9.27 39.57 -9.37
C THR A 8 8.89 40.58 -8.30
N THR A 9 7.76 40.36 -7.64
CA THR A 9 7.24 41.19 -6.54
C THR A 9 7.67 40.64 -5.17
N PRO A 10 7.52 41.42 -4.08
CA PRO A 10 7.70 40.91 -2.71
C PRO A 10 6.84 39.69 -2.39
N ALA A 11 5.62 39.62 -2.93
CA ALA A 11 4.76 38.44 -2.79
C ALA A 11 5.36 37.20 -3.45
N ASN A 12 6.00 37.34 -4.61
CA ASN A 12 6.69 36.23 -5.26
C ASN A 12 7.91 35.75 -4.47
N VAL A 13 8.65 36.66 -3.83
CA VAL A 13 9.76 36.30 -2.93
C VAL A 13 9.26 35.56 -1.71
N ARG A 14 8.20 36.05 -1.04
CA ARG A 14 7.55 35.32 0.07
C ARG A 14 7.12 33.91 -0.34
N GLU A 15 6.56 33.77 -1.55
CA GLU A 15 6.16 32.47 -2.10
C GLU A 15 7.37 31.55 -2.40
N GLN A 16 8.48 32.09 -2.91
CA GLN A 16 9.71 31.32 -3.08
C GLN A 16 10.26 30.83 -1.74
N VAL A 17 10.30 31.68 -0.71
CA VAL A 17 10.71 31.26 0.64
C VAL A 17 9.74 30.23 1.23
N ARG A 18 8.43 30.38 0.98
CA ARG A 18 7.40 29.40 1.38
C ARG A 18 7.66 28.03 0.75
N ARG A 19 8.03 27.95 -0.53
CA ARG A 19 8.38 26.67 -1.16
C ARG A 19 9.59 25.99 -0.50
N VAL A 20 10.58 26.76 -0.04
CA VAL A 20 11.73 26.21 0.70
C VAL A 20 11.31 25.72 2.10
N TRP A 21 10.33 26.38 2.73
CA TRP A 21 9.69 25.88 3.95
C TRP A 21 8.92 24.58 3.68
N ASP A 22 8.04 24.56 2.68
CA ASP A 22 7.18 23.41 2.35
C ASP A 22 8.02 22.19 1.95
N SER A 23 9.17 22.40 1.28
CA SER A 23 10.12 21.33 1.00
C SER A 23 10.88 20.82 2.23
N GLY A 24 10.69 21.45 3.39
CA GLY A 24 11.31 21.09 4.66
C GLY A 24 12.73 21.62 4.88
N ARG A 25 13.34 22.29 3.91
CA ARG A 25 14.77 22.66 3.95
C ARG A 25 15.10 23.66 5.05
N ILE A 26 14.19 24.61 5.33
CA ILE A 26 14.36 25.58 6.43
C ILE A 26 14.37 24.87 7.80
N LEU A 27 13.62 23.77 7.93
CA LEU A 27 13.57 22.97 9.16
C LEU A 27 14.78 22.06 9.29
N SER A 28 15.18 21.39 8.20
CA SER A 28 16.25 20.40 8.22
C SER A 28 17.67 20.97 8.18
N ALA A 29 17.88 22.22 7.72
CA ALA A 29 19.21 22.81 7.58
C ALA A 29 20.09 22.73 8.86
N PRO A 30 19.59 23.00 10.09
CA PRO A 30 20.38 22.82 11.30
C PRO A 30 20.76 21.35 11.59
N LEU A 31 19.96 20.40 11.12
CA LEU A 31 20.18 18.96 11.34
C LEU A 31 21.17 18.36 10.33
N SER A 32 21.12 18.82 9.07
CA SER A 32 21.98 18.39 7.97
C SER A 32 23.33 19.13 7.92
N GLY A 33 23.44 20.29 8.58
CA GLY A 33 24.59 21.18 8.45
C GLY A 33 24.62 21.95 7.12
N GLU A 34 23.52 21.96 6.37
CA GLU A 34 23.40 22.71 5.12
C GLU A 34 23.47 24.22 5.40
N ALA A 35 24.42 24.90 4.74
CA ALA A 35 24.51 26.36 4.73
C ALA A 35 23.46 26.98 3.80
N LEU A 36 22.18 26.86 4.19
CA LEU A 36 21.04 27.35 3.40
C LEU A 36 20.94 28.88 3.36
N PHE A 37 21.45 29.56 4.40
CA PHE A 37 21.43 31.00 4.53
C PHE A 37 22.87 31.57 4.47
N PRO A 38 23.07 32.74 3.83
CA PRO A 38 22.07 33.63 3.25
C PRO A 38 21.40 33.07 1.97
N LEU A 39 20.06 33.16 1.91
CA LEU A 39 19.29 32.68 0.76
C LEU A 39 19.11 33.83 -0.24
N THR A 40 19.80 33.75 -1.37
CA THR A 40 19.75 34.77 -2.43
C THR A 40 18.70 34.41 -3.48
N LEU A 41 17.71 35.28 -3.63
CA LEU A 41 16.60 35.14 -4.58
C LEU A 41 16.75 36.18 -5.70
N ARG A 42 16.90 35.70 -6.94
CA ARG A 42 17.05 36.57 -8.12
C ARG A 42 15.70 37.18 -8.49
N LEU A 43 15.70 38.49 -8.71
CA LEU A 43 14.50 39.20 -9.17
C LEU A 43 14.48 39.22 -10.70
N ARG A 44 13.36 38.81 -11.29
CA ARG A 44 13.06 39.16 -12.67
C ARG A 44 12.68 40.64 -12.71
N ARG A 45 13.50 41.43 -13.40
CA ARG A 45 13.39 42.89 -13.45
C ARG A 45 12.97 43.35 -14.84
N PRO A 46 12.39 44.55 -14.98
CA PRO A 46 12.19 45.19 -16.28
C PRO A 46 13.51 45.37 -17.04
N GLU A 47 13.51 44.98 -18.32
CA GLU A 47 14.64 45.18 -19.25
C GLU A 47 14.39 46.38 -20.18
N GLY A 48 15.43 46.86 -20.90
CA GLY A 48 15.43 48.17 -21.57
C GLY A 48 14.21 48.50 -22.44
N ALA A 49 13.68 47.54 -23.20
CA ALA A 49 12.47 47.74 -24.01
C ALA A 49 11.18 47.84 -23.15
N GLU A 50 11.12 47.13 -22.03
CA GLU A 50 9.96 47.14 -21.11
C GLU A 50 9.96 48.40 -20.21
N LEU A 51 11.15 48.89 -19.83
CA LEU A 51 11.32 50.13 -19.04
C LEU A 51 10.76 51.36 -19.77
N ALA A 52 10.93 51.42 -21.10
CA ALA A 52 10.42 52.52 -21.91
C ALA A 52 8.91 52.40 -22.19
N ALA A 53 8.40 51.18 -22.40
CA ALA A 53 7.00 50.94 -22.73
C ALA A 53 6.05 50.94 -21.52
N ARG A 54 6.54 50.58 -20.32
CA ARG A 54 5.77 50.41 -19.08
C ARG A 54 6.42 51.15 -17.91
N PHE A 55 6.75 52.42 -18.12
CA PHE A 55 7.55 53.23 -17.20
C PHE A 55 6.91 53.41 -15.81
N ASP A 56 5.61 53.73 -15.75
CA ASP A 56 4.92 53.94 -14.46
C ASP A 56 4.82 52.66 -13.63
N GLU A 57 4.58 51.52 -14.28
CA GLU A 57 4.59 50.20 -13.64
C GLU A 57 5.98 49.87 -13.10
N ALA A 58 7.04 50.17 -13.86
CA ALA A 58 8.42 49.92 -13.43
C ALA A 58 8.81 50.80 -12.23
N ARG A 59 8.35 52.05 -12.20
CA ARG A 59 8.54 52.96 -11.06
C ARG A 59 7.78 52.50 -9.82
N GLN A 60 6.55 52.01 -9.97
CA GLN A 60 5.79 51.44 -8.86
C GLN A 60 6.48 50.19 -8.30
N TRP A 61 6.95 49.30 -9.18
CA TRP A 61 7.70 48.11 -8.80
C TRP A 61 8.99 48.42 -8.03
N VAL A 62 9.76 49.44 -8.43
CA VAL A 62 10.94 49.90 -7.67
C VAL A 62 10.55 50.40 -6.28
N ARG A 63 9.47 51.20 -6.17
CA ARG A 63 8.98 51.71 -4.87
C ARG A 63 8.54 50.61 -3.92
N GLU A 64 7.92 49.53 -4.42
CA GLU A 64 7.56 48.36 -3.61
C GLU A 64 8.81 47.75 -2.94
N TRP A 65 9.93 47.66 -3.68
CA TRP A 65 11.19 47.15 -3.15
C TRP A 65 11.91 48.12 -2.22
N GLU A 66 11.80 49.44 -2.45
CA GLU A 66 12.30 50.45 -1.51
C GLU A 66 11.54 50.38 -0.17
N GLY A 67 10.21 50.22 -0.23
CA GLY A 67 9.37 50.05 0.96
C GLY A 67 9.72 48.80 1.77
N GLU A 68 9.94 47.65 1.12
CA GLU A 68 10.38 46.42 1.80
C GLU A 68 11.78 46.55 2.41
N SER A 69 12.70 47.27 1.74
CA SER A 69 14.05 47.51 2.27
C SER A 69 14.06 48.40 3.51
N GLN A 70 13.07 49.29 3.67
CA GLN A 70 12.95 50.22 4.81
C GLN A 70 12.01 49.71 5.90
N GLY A 71 11.05 48.85 5.56
CA GLY A 71 9.95 48.43 6.43
C GLY A 71 10.27 47.36 7.48
N GLY A 72 11.54 47.04 7.72
CA GLY A 72 11.94 46.10 8.77
C GLY A 72 11.55 44.64 8.53
N SER A 73 11.28 44.24 7.27
CA SER A 73 10.91 42.86 6.91
C SER A 73 12.03 41.82 7.08
N GLY A 74 13.23 42.26 7.47
CA GLY A 74 14.41 41.42 7.65
C GLY A 74 15.04 40.95 6.33
N LEU A 75 14.51 41.39 5.19
CA LEU A 75 15.04 41.17 3.85
C LEU A 75 16.15 42.19 3.54
N HIS A 76 17.14 41.79 2.76
CA HIS A 76 18.19 42.69 2.29
C HIS A 76 18.11 42.78 0.76
N VAL A 77 17.76 43.95 0.25
CA VAL A 77 17.66 44.18 -1.20
C VAL A 77 19.00 44.68 -1.72
N GLU A 78 19.62 43.93 -2.61
CA GLU A 78 20.80 44.41 -3.34
C GLU A 78 20.39 45.20 -4.57
N TRP A 79 20.99 46.36 -4.77
CA TRP A 79 20.66 47.30 -5.83
C TRP A 79 21.76 47.38 -6.86
N SER A 80 21.40 47.56 -8.14
CA SER A 80 22.34 47.78 -9.23
C SER A 80 21.99 49.06 -10.01
N GLU A 81 23.00 49.80 -10.45
CA GLU A 81 22.82 50.93 -11.36
C GLU A 81 22.65 50.43 -12.79
N VAL A 82 21.60 50.88 -13.48
CA VAL A 82 21.34 50.62 -14.89
C VAL A 82 21.25 51.95 -15.61
N ARG A 83 22.05 52.11 -16.67
CA ARG A 83 22.07 53.31 -17.51
C ARG A 83 21.19 53.09 -18.73
N HIS A 84 20.15 53.91 -18.87
CA HIS A 84 19.26 53.89 -20.02
C HIS A 84 19.41 55.17 -20.86
N ARG A 85 19.44 55.02 -22.19
CA ARG A 85 19.74 56.12 -23.13
C ARG A 85 18.75 57.29 -23.05
N GLN A 86 17.50 57.03 -22.65
CA GLN A 86 16.46 58.06 -22.51
C GLN A 86 16.12 58.43 -21.06
N LEU A 87 16.48 57.59 -20.07
CA LEU A 87 16.03 57.73 -18.67
C LEU A 87 17.18 57.98 -17.69
N GLY A 88 18.43 58.09 -18.16
CA GLY A 88 19.60 58.29 -17.31
C GLY A 88 20.00 57.06 -16.48
N ALA A 89 20.79 57.27 -15.43
CA ALA A 89 21.21 56.22 -14.50
C ALA A 89 20.13 55.99 -13.42
N ASN A 90 19.59 54.78 -13.33
CA ASN A 90 18.57 54.41 -12.35
C ASN A 90 19.03 53.23 -11.51
N ARG A 91 18.74 53.25 -10.21
CA ARG A 91 18.97 52.09 -9.34
C ARG A 91 17.77 51.15 -9.43
N VAL A 92 18.02 49.89 -9.76
CA VAL A 92 17.01 48.84 -9.81
C VAL A 92 17.42 47.69 -8.91
N PRO A 93 16.47 47.03 -8.21
CA PRO A 93 16.78 45.93 -7.33
C PRO A 93 17.22 44.71 -8.17
N ARG A 94 18.32 44.09 -7.75
CA ARG A 94 19.01 43.00 -8.46
C ARG A 94 18.61 41.64 -7.89
N CYS A 95 18.70 41.50 -6.58
CA CYS A 95 18.30 40.31 -5.84
C CYS A 95 17.87 40.69 -4.43
N VAL A 96 17.19 39.74 -3.79
CA VAL A 96 16.81 39.81 -2.38
C VAL A 96 17.55 38.72 -1.63
N ILE A 97 18.17 39.09 -0.53
CA ILE A 97 18.85 38.19 0.38
C ILE A 97 17.99 38.03 1.63
N VAL A 98 17.69 36.78 1.98
CA VAL A 98 17.19 36.42 3.31
C VAL A 98 18.42 36.05 4.15
N PRO A 99 18.81 36.86 5.14
CA PRO A 99 20.13 36.73 5.76
C PRO A 99 20.24 35.51 6.70
N THR A 100 19.16 35.15 7.38
CA THR A 100 19.15 34.08 8.40
C THR A 100 17.90 33.21 8.31
N ARG A 101 17.94 32.05 8.99
CA ARG A 101 16.78 31.18 9.20
C ARG A 101 15.66 31.95 9.91
N GLU A 102 16.01 32.72 10.94
CA GLU A 102 15.08 33.49 11.75
C GLU A 102 14.35 34.54 10.91
N SER A 103 15.07 35.24 10.01
CA SER A 103 14.46 36.18 9.06
C SER A 103 13.43 35.49 8.14
N ALA A 104 13.75 34.29 7.64
CA ALA A 104 12.81 33.51 6.82
C ALA A 104 11.56 33.09 7.61
N LEU A 105 11.73 32.68 8.86
CA LEU A 105 10.63 32.26 9.74
C LEU A 105 9.72 33.43 10.13
N VAL A 106 10.28 34.60 10.43
CA VAL A 106 9.50 35.82 10.69
C VAL A 106 8.73 36.23 9.45
N LEU A 107 9.37 36.22 8.27
CA LEU A 107 8.74 36.54 7.00
C LEU A 107 7.52 35.65 6.71
N LEU A 108 7.61 34.35 7.02
CA LEU A 108 6.54 33.37 6.82
C LEU A 108 5.56 33.26 8.00
N ARG A 109 5.84 33.93 9.13
CA ARG A 109 5.14 33.76 10.41
C ARG A 109 5.14 32.30 10.91
N LYS A 110 6.28 31.62 10.77
CA LYS A 110 6.49 30.19 11.11
C LYS A 110 7.43 29.94 12.28
N SER A 111 7.76 30.97 13.05
CA SER A 111 8.68 30.86 14.20
C SER A 111 8.15 29.96 15.33
N SER A 112 6.83 29.77 15.43
CA SER A 112 6.25 28.85 16.43
C SER A 112 6.42 27.39 16.02
N GLU A 113 6.16 27.09 14.75
CA GLU A 113 6.28 25.77 14.14
C GLU A 113 7.74 25.32 14.15
N ALA A 114 8.68 26.19 13.77
CA ALA A 114 10.10 25.86 13.81
C ALA A 114 10.60 25.51 15.22
N ARG A 115 10.17 26.26 16.25
CA ARG A 115 10.51 25.94 17.65
C ARG A 115 9.96 24.59 18.09
N ARG A 116 8.72 24.26 17.69
CA ARG A 116 8.11 22.95 17.97
C ARG A 116 8.85 21.83 17.26
N PHE A 117 9.22 22.02 15.99
CA PHE A 117 10.06 21.09 15.26
C PHE A 117 11.40 20.87 15.97
N ASP A 118 12.10 21.95 16.34
CA ASP A 118 13.41 21.86 17.01
C ASP A 118 13.30 21.07 18.33
N ALA A 119 12.24 21.31 19.12
CA ALA A 119 11.98 20.56 20.35
C ALA A 119 11.71 19.06 20.09
N LEU A 120 10.84 18.75 19.12
CA LEU A 120 10.52 17.38 18.73
C LEU A 120 11.74 16.63 18.17
N ALA A 121 12.54 17.30 17.33
CA ALA A 121 13.75 16.75 16.75
C ALA A 121 14.79 16.46 17.83
N ASN A 122 15.00 17.38 18.78
CA ASN A 122 15.91 17.16 19.91
C ASN A 122 15.46 15.99 20.79
N GLN A 123 14.16 15.90 21.12
CA GLN A 123 13.62 14.77 21.87
C GLN A 123 13.81 13.45 21.13
N THR A 124 13.58 13.46 19.82
CA THR A 124 13.73 12.28 18.95
C THR A 124 15.18 11.82 18.93
N LEU A 125 16.12 12.73 18.70
CA LEU A 125 17.55 12.43 18.60
C LEU A 125 18.19 12.05 19.92
N ALA A 126 17.65 12.54 21.05
CA ALA A 126 18.08 12.11 22.37
C ALA A 126 17.76 10.62 22.62
N ARG A 127 16.64 10.11 22.08
CA ARG A 127 16.24 8.70 22.22
C ARG A 127 16.78 7.82 21.09
N PHE A 128 16.76 8.32 19.87
CA PHE A 128 17.16 7.61 18.65
C PHE A 128 18.08 8.49 17.78
N PRO A 129 19.39 8.54 18.08
CA PRO A 129 20.34 9.35 17.31
C PRO A 129 20.39 9.00 15.81
N SER A 130 20.11 7.75 15.45
CA SER A 130 20.09 7.25 14.07
C SER A 130 18.97 7.85 13.21
N LEU A 131 17.93 8.45 13.81
CA LEU A 131 16.84 9.09 13.07
C LEU A 131 17.20 10.46 12.47
N ARG A 132 18.45 10.93 12.62
CA ARG A 132 18.89 12.23 12.07
C ARG A 132 18.63 12.35 10.58
N GLU A 133 19.05 11.36 9.80
CA GLU A 133 18.87 11.39 8.34
C GLU A 133 17.40 11.34 7.95
N TRP A 134 16.58 10.58 8.69
CA TRP A 134 15.13 10.57 8.50
C TRP A 134 14.51 11.94 8.74
N LEU A 135 14.87 12.62 9.83
CA LEU A 135 14.39 13.96 10.16
C LEU A 135 14.80 15.00 9.11
N VAL A 136 15.99 14.86 8.53
CA VAL A 136 16.45 15.71 7.42
C VAL A 136 15.59 15.51 6.17
N ARG A 137 15.22 14.25 5.86
CA ARG A 137 14.42 13.90 4.66
C ARG A 137 12.91 14.08 4.83
N ARG A 138 12.40 14.06 6.06
CA ARG A 138 10.95 14.06 6.39
C ARG A 138 10.59 15.05 7.52
N PRO A 139 11.10 16.30 7.52
CA PRO A 139 10.87 17.22 8.64
C PRO A 139 9.40 17.65 8.78
N GLN A 140 8.66 17.74 7.68
CA GLN A 140 7.23 18.09 7.71
C GLN A 140 6.37 16.98 8.33
N VAL A 141 6.72 15.71 8.09
CA VAL A 141 6.00 14.57 8.67
C VAL A 141 6.07 14.61 10.19
N LEU A 142 7.23 14.98 10.76
CA LEU A 142 7.39 15.17 12.20
C LEU A 142 6.43 16.24 12.73
N LEU A 143 6.40 17.41 12.09
CA LEU A 143 5.54 18.53 12.51
C LEU A 143 4.05 18.19 12.43
N GLU A 144 3.61 17.58 11.34
CA GLU A 144 2.21 17.21 11.15
C GLU A 144 1.73 16.17 12.19
N ARG A 145 2.65 15.42 12.79
CA ARG A 145 2.35 14.37 13.78
C ARG A 145 2.71 14.76 15.21
N GLU A 146 2.95 16.05 15.48
CA GLU A 146 3.31 16.56 16.82
C GLU A 146 2.47 15.95 17.96
N ALA A 147 1.14 15.96 17.83
CA ALA A 147 0.23 15.48 18.88
C ALA A 147 0.34 13.97 19.15
N GLU A 148 0.84 13.20 18.19
CA GLU A 148 0.92 11.74 18.23
C GLU A 148 2.38 11.25 18.40
N TRP A 149 3.36 12.13 18.21
CA TRP A 149 4.77 11.74 18.07
C TRP A 149 5.35 11.05 19.29
N ALA A 150 5.04 11.52 20.49
CA ALA A 150 5.51 10.88 21.73
C ALA A 150 5.07 9.40 21.80
N ARG A 151 3.86 9.09 21.34
CA ARG A 151 3.32 7.73 21.27
C ARG A 151 3.97 6.89 20.18
N VAL A 152 4.31 7.49 19.03
CA VAL A 152 5.10 6.84 17.98
C VAL A 152 6.47 6.40 18.53
N LEU A 153 7.17 7.28 19.25
CA LEU A 153 8.47 6.94 19.84
C LEU A 153 8.37 5.85 20.90
N VAL A 154 7.32 5.85 21.72
CA VAL A 154 7.06 4.79 22.70
C VAL A 154 6.78 3.45 22.02
N ALA A 155 5.96 3.44 20.96
CA ALA A 155 5.68 2.24 20.19
C ALA A 155 6.96 1.68 19.52
N LEU A 156 7.74 2.56 18.86
CA LEU A 156 8.99 2.19 18.23
C LEU A 156 9.97 1.56 19.23
N ASP A 157 10.15 2.18 20.39
CA ASP A 157 11.01 1.66 21.46
C ASP A 157 10.58 0.27 21.95
N TRP A 158 9.28 0.07 22.15
CA TRP A 158 8.74 -1.23 22.55
C TRP A 158 9.04 -2.31 21.52
N PHE A 159 8.85 -2.00 20.23
CA PHE A 159 9.15 -2.92 19.14
C PHE A 159 10.63 -3.28 19.04
N LEU A 160 11.51 -2.29 19.23
CA LEU A 160 12.96 -2.50 19.20
C LEU A 160 13.46 -3.33 20.39
N THR A 161 12.79 -3.22 21.54
CA THR A 161 13.09 -4.02 22.74
C THR A 161 12.43 -5.41 22.74
N HIS A 162 11.42 -5.64 21.89
CA HIS A 162 10.69 -6.91 21.77
C HIS A 162 10.62 -7.44 20.32
N PRO A 163 11.76 -7.63 19.62
CA PRO A 163 11.79 -7.92 18.19
C PRO A 163 11.18 -9.27 17.77
N HIS A 164 10.93 -10.17 18.73
CA HIS A 164 10.30 -11.48 18.53
C HIS A 164 9.21 -11.74 19.56
N SER A 165 8.41 -10.71 19.88
CA SER A 165 7.41 -10.80 20.94
C SER A 165 6.44 -12.00 20.79
N GLY A 166 6.14 -12.42 19.55
CA GLY A 166 5.16 -13.46 19.27
C GLY A 166 3.75 -13.09 19.73
N ARG A 167 3.51 -11.80 19.98
CA ARG A 167 2.25 -11.26 20.50
C ARG A 167 1.38 -10.77 19.36
N TYR A 168 0.07 -10.90 19.51
CA TYR A 168 -0.85 -10.16 18.66
C TYR A 168 -0.73 -8.66 18.96
N MET A 169 -0.99 -7.82 17.95
CA MET A 169 -0.93 -6.37 18.08
C MET A 169 -1.80 -5.82 19.23
N ARG A 170 -2.92 -6.48 19.54
CA ARG A 170 -3.80 -6.11 20.67
C ARG A 170 -3.22 -6.43 22.05
N GLN A 171 -2.17 -7.24 22.11
CA GLN A 171 -1.45 -7.56 23.34
C GLN A 171 -0.24 -6.64 23.57
N VAL A 172 -0.03 -5.64 22.69
CA VAL A 172 0.92 -4.56 22.92
C VAL A 172 0.27 -3.58 23.90
N ASP A 173 0.54 -3.79 25.19
CA ASP A 173 -0.04 -3.00 26.28
C ASP A 173 0.83 -1.78 26.58
N LEU A 174 0.61 -0.72 25.80
CA LEU A 174 1.33 0.54 25.90
C LEU A 174 0.35 1.68 26.19
N PRO A 175 0.59 2.52 27.22
CA PRO A 175 -0.29 3.64 27.54
C PRO A 175 -0.51 4.57 26.34
N GLY A 176 -1.78 4.72 25.93
CA GLY A 176 -2.18 5.59 24.83
C GLY A 176 -1.88 5.06 23.42
N VAL A 177 -1.30 3.86 23.30
CA VAL A 177 -0.98 3.18 22.03
C VAL A 177 -1.85 1.93 21.93
N ASP A 178 -3.03 2.08 21.35
CA ASP A 178 -3.91 0.94 21.06
C ASP A 178 -3.60 0.34 19.67
N SER A 179 -4.27 -0.77 19.33
CA SER A 179 -4.08 -1.42 18.02
C SER A 179 -4.45 -0.51 16.85
N LYS A 180 -5.46 0.37 16.99
CA LYS A 180 -5.86 1.30 15.91
C LYS A 180 -4.78 2.35 15.68
N PHE A 181 -4.12 2.80 16.74
CA PHE A 181 -2.98 3.69 16.65
C PHE A 181 -1.84 3.03 15.89
N ILE A 182 -1.50 1.78 16.21
CA ILE A 182 -0.43 1.04 15.52
C ILE A 182 -0.81 0.83 14.05
N GLU A 183 -2.04 0.38 13.76
CA GLU A 183 -2.58 0.21 12.39
C GLU A 183 -2.47 1.50 11.56
N LYS A 184 -2.88 2.64 12.12
CA LYS A 184 -2.78 3.96 11.46
C LYS A 184 -1.35 4.36 11.13
N HIS A 185 -0.36 3.93 11.94
CA HIS A 185 1.03 4.35 11.82
C HIS A 185 1.99 3.25 11.34
N GLN A 186 1.49 2.14 10.78
CA GLN A 186 2.33 1.02 10.35
C GLN A 186 3.44 1.45 9.40
N GLY A 187 3.11 2.24 8.36
CA GLY A 187 4.09 2.75 7.40
C GLY A 187 5.18 3.60 8.07
N LEU A 188 4.79 4.52 8.94
CA LEU A 188 5.72 5.37 9.69
C LEU A 188 6.63 4.55 10.61
N LEU A 189 6.07 3.61 11.37
CA LEU A 189 6.85 2.77 12.28
C LEU A 189 7.86 1.90 11.51
N MET A 190 7.46 1.35 10.36
CA MET A 190 8.35 0.63 9.46
C MET A 190 9.49 1.53 8.97
N ASP A 191 9.17 2.71 8.44
CA ASP A 191 10.17 3.68 7.97
C ASP A 191 11.18 4.02 9.07
N LEU A 192 10.71 4.27 10.30
CA LEU A 192 11.57 4.61 11.44
C LEU A 192 12.42 3.42 11.90
N GLN A 193 11.85 2.21 11.94
CA GLN A 193 12.61 1.00 12.29
C GLN A 193 13.73 0.74 11.29
N GLU A 194 13.50 1.02 10.01
CA GLU A 194 14.49 0.88 8.94
C GLU A 194 15.75 1.70 9.20
N GLU A 195 15.59 2.90 9.74
CA GLU A 195 16.68 3.81 10.06
C GLU A 195 17.38 3.42 11.37
N VAL A 196 16.63 2.88 12.35
CA VAL A 196 17.19 2.46 13.64
C VAL A 196 17.86 1.08 13.56
N GLN A 197 17.37 0.18 12.71
CA GLN A 197 17.88 -1.18 12.51
C GLN A 197 18.01 -1.52 11.01
N PRO A 198 19.02 -0.99 10.30
CA PRO A 198 19.19 -1.21 8.86
C PRO A 198 19.32 -2.69 8.46
N SER A 199 19.81 -3.55 9.36
CA SER A 199 19.96 -5.00 9.15
C SER A 199 18.64 -5.78 9.02
N VAL A 200 17.50 -5.17 9.39
CA VAL A 200 16.16 -5.77 9.20
C VAL A 200 15.74 -5.74 7.73
N ARG A 201 16.23 -4.76 6.95
CA ARG A 201 15.90 -4.57 5.53
C ARG A 201 16.29 -5.75 4.64
N GLU A 202 17.33 -6.48 5.01
CA GLU A 202 17.91 -7.55 4.19
C GLU A 202 17.27 -8.93 4.45
N ARG A 203 16.47 -9.07 5.51
CA ARG A 203 16.04 -10.39 6.01
C ARG A 203 14.58 -10.73 5.76
N LEU A 204 13.71 -9.76 5.50
CA LEU A 204 12.26 -9.99 5.44
C LEU A 204 11.64 -9.39 4.16
N PRO A 205 10.78 -10.14 3.44
CA PRO A 205 9.98 -9.58 2.35
C PRO A 205 9.15 -8.39 2.83
N VAL A 206 9.19 -7.30 2.06
CA VAL A 206 8.85 -5.91 2.41
C VAL A 206 7.41 -5.64 2.91
N ARG A 207 6.49 -6.62 2.97
CA ARG A 207 5.05 -6.29 3.03
C ARG A 207 4.26 -6.63 4.28
N ASP A 208 4.77 -7.45 5.21
CA ASP A 208 4.01 -7.78 6.42
C ASP A 208 4.55 -7.08 7.67
N PHE A 209 3.78 -6.12 8.19
CA PHE A 209 4.07 -5.39 9.42
C PHE A 209 4.24 -6.35 10.60
N ALA A 210 3.42 -7.40 10.69
CA ALA A 210 3.49 -8.33 11.81
C ALA A 210 4.82 -9.09 11.84
N SER A 211 5.21 -9.68 10.70
CA SER A 211 6.49 -10.37 10.55
C SER A 211 7.69 -9.46 10.85
N ARG A 212 7.66 -8.22 10.38
CA ARG A 212 8.74 -7.24 10.53
C ARG A 212 8.99 -6.80 11.98
N PHE A 213 7.94 -6.79 12.78
CA PHE A 213 7.98 -6.43 14.20
C PHE A 213 7.91 -7.64 15.14
N GLY A 214 8.05 -8.86 14.60
CA GLY A 214 7.96 -10.10 15.37
C GLY A 214 6.63 -10.28 16.11
N LEU A 215 5.56 -9.69 15.58
CA LEU A 215 4.21 -9.90 16.04
C LEU A 215 3.64 -11.19 15.46
N ARG A 216 2.67 -11.75 16.16
CA ARG A 216 1.89 -12.88 15.69
C ARG A 216 0.83 -12.40 14.72
N ALA A 217 0.91 -12.87 13.48
CA ALA A 217 -0.14 -12.69 12.50
C ALA A 217 -1.41 -13.47 12.92
N LYS A 218 -2.57 -12.98 12.50
CA LYS A 218 -3.82 -13.74 12.63
C LYS A 218 -3.65 -15.08 11.90
N PRO A 219 -3.89 -16.22 12.55
CA PRO A 219 -3.72 -17.51 11.90
C PRO A 219 -4.71 -17.63 10.74
N LEU A 220 -4.24 -18.14 9.61
CA LEU A 220 -5.10 -18.52 8.51
C LEU A 220 -6.04 -19.64 8.98
N ARG A 221 -7.30 -19.55 8.59
CA ARG A 221 -8.33 -20.52 8.94
C ARG A 221 -8.90 -21.12 7.68
N VAL A 222 -9.29 -22.39 7.77
CA VAL A 222 -9.90 -23.16 6.69
C VAL A 222 -11.25 -23.65 7.20
N HIS A 223 -12.28 -23.38 6.42
CA HIS A 223 -13.62 -23.90 6.62
C HIS A 223 -13.76 -25.21 5.83
N PHE A 224 -14.14 -26.27 6.52
CA PHE A 224 -14.38 -27.57 5.90
C PHE A 224 -15.57 -28.27 6.54
N ARG A 225 -16.12 -29.25 5.82
CA ARG A 225 -17.21 -30.08 6.30
C ARG A 225 -16.98 -31.55 5.98
N PHE A 226 -17.15 -32.43 6.96
CA PHE A 226 -17.22 -33.87 6.75
C PHE A 226 -18.52 -34.23 6.03
N LEU A 227 -18.39 -34.98 4.94
CA LEU A 227 -19.54 -35.43 4.13
C LEU A 227 -20.02 -36.83 4.53
N ASP A 228 -19.26 -37.53 5.38
CA ASP A 228 -19.60 -38.84 5.92
C ASP A 228 -19.94 -38.72 7.42
N PRO A 229 -21.20 -39.00 7.82
CA PRO A 229 -21.61 -39.03 9.23
C PRO A 229 -20.75 -39.91 10.13
N ALA A 230 -20.15 -40.98 9.59
CA ALA A 230 -19.26 -41.85 10.36
C ALA A 230 -17.92 -41.18 10.75
N LEU A 231 -17.60 -40.03 10.16
CA LEU A 231 -16.37 -39.27 10.41
C LEU A 231 -16.58 -38.01 11.25
N TYR A 232 -17.81 -37.75 11.71
CA TYR A 232 -18.10 -36.57 12.52
C TYR A 232 -17.32 -36.60 13.83
N LEU A 233 -16.73 -35.45 14.20
CA LEU A 233 -15.99 -35.37 15.46
C LEU A 233 -16.98 -35.47 16.63
N GLU A 234 -16.66 -36.32 17.61
CA GLU A 234 -17.57 -36.69 18.70
C GLU A 234 -18.95 -37.19 18.20
N GLY A 235 -19.01 -37.72 16.97
CA GLY A 235 -20.24 -38.20 16.34
C GLY A 235 -21.25 -37.10 15.96
N LEU A 236 -20.91 -35.82 16.11
CA LEU A 236 -21.85 -34.69 15.95
C LEU A 236 -21.32 -33.57 15.07
N LEU A 237 -20.04 -33.20 15.23
CA LEU A 237 -19.48 -32.02 14.57
C LEU A 237 -19.03 -32.38 13.15
N SER A 238 -19.75 -31.85 12.18
CA SER A 238 -19.48 -32.07 10.76
C SER A 238 -18.91 -30.84 10.07
N ASP A 239 -19.28 -29.64 10.49
CA ASP A 239 -18.95 -28.35 9.86
C ASP A 239 -18.07 -27.52 10.79
N LEU A 240 -16.84 -27.21 10.36
CA LEU A 240 -15.78 -26.69 11.21
C LEU A 240 -14.93 -25.65 10.50
N THR A 241 -14.60 -24.57 11.21
CA THR A 241 -13.54 -23.64 10.81
C THR A 241 -12.37 -23.72 11.78
N VAL A 242 -11.23 -24.23 11.34
CA VAL A 242 -10.03 -24.46 12.17
C VAL A 242 -8.83 -23.70 11.61
N THR A 243 -7.75 -23.56 12.37
CA THR A 243 -6.49 -23.04 11.83
C THR A 243 -5.85 -24.03 10.87
N VAL A 244 -5.05 -23.54 9.92
CA VAL A 244 -4.29 -24.40 8.99
C VAL A 244 -3.42 -25.41 9.75
N SER A 245 -2.79 -24.98 10.85
CA SER A 245 -1.97 -25.86 11.69
C SER A 245 -2.78 -27.00 12.32
N GLU A 246 -3.99 -26.73 12.80
CA GLU A 246 -4.87 -27.76 13.36
C GLU A 246 -5.34 -28.72 12.26
N LEU A 247 -5.71 -28.20 11.08
CA LEU A 247 -6.11 -29.03 9.95
C LEU A 247 -4.95 -29.89 9.41
N ALA A 248 -3.73 -29.37 9.40
CA ALA A 248 -2.54 -30.11 8.99
C ALA A 248 -2.20 -31.24 9.98
N ALA A 249 -2.45 -31.01 11.28
CA ALA A 249 -2.30 -32.01 12.33
C ALA A 249 -3.42 -33.05 12.34
N LEU A 250 -4.60 -32.70 11.81
CA LEU A 250 -5.69 -33.64 11.60
C LEU A 250 -5.22 -34.77 10.68
N ARG A 251 -5.58 -36.01 11.01
CA ARG A 251 -5.38 -37.19 10.15
C ARG A 251 -6.73 -37.76 9.78
N PRO A 252 -7.51 -37.07 8.94
CA PRO A 252 -8.86 -37.51 8.62
C PRO A 252 -8.78 -38.83 7.85
N ARG A 253 -9.61 -39.81 8.22
CA ARG A 253 -9.74 -41.10 7.50
C ARG A 253 -10.61 -40.94 6.25
N VAL A 254 -10.27 -39.94 5.43
CA VAL A 254 -10.95 -39.65 4.16
C VAL A 254 -10.14 -40.16 3.00
N GLU A 255 -10.84 -40.60 1.96
CA GLU A 255 -10.26 -41.00 0.68
C GLU A 255 -10.38 -39.89 -0.36
N ARG A 256 -11.41 -39.05 -0.22
CA ARG A 256 -11.75 -38.00 -1.18
C ARG A 256 -11.90 -36.65 -0.50
N VAL A 257 -11.37 -35.62 -1.14
CA VAL A 257 -11.48 -34.22 -0.72
C VAL A 257 -12.04 -33.43 -1.87
N PHE A 258 -13.14 -32.73 -1.61
CA PHE A 258 -13.72 -31.77 -2.55
C PHE A 258 -13.29 -30.37 -2.13
N ILE A 259 -12.99 -29.49 -3.09
CA ILE A 259 -12.62 -28.10 -2.86
C ILE A 259 -13.52 -27.25 -3.73
N THR A 260 -14.25 -26.33 -3.14
CA THR A 260 -15.16 -25.42 -3.83
C THR A 260 -14.86 -23.98 -3.43
N GLU A 261 -14.94 -23.05 -4.39
CA GLU A 261 -14.73 -21.63 -4.12
C GLU A 261 -15.93 -20.98 -3.41
N ASN A 262 -17.15 -21.47 -3.64
CA ASN A 262 -18.37 -20.88 -3.10
C ASN A 262 -18.78 -21.57 -1.78
N ASP A 263 -18.91 -20.78 -0.71
CA ASP A 263 -19.29 -21.28 0.61
C ASP A 263 -20.66 -21.96 0.61
N VAL A 264 -21.66 -21.40 -0.07
CA VAL A 264 -23.01 -21.97 -0.12
C VAL A 264 -23.00 -23.31 -0.85
N ASN A 265 -22.21 -23.45 -1.91
CA ASN A 265 -22.05 -24.74 -2.60
C ASN A 265 -21.43 -25.80 -1.68
N GLY A 266 -20.39 -25.42 -0.93
CA GLY A 266 -19.78 -26.33 0.04
C GLY A 266 -20.73 -26.73 1.17
N LEU A 267 -21.62 -25.83 1.60
CA LEU A 267 -22.68 -26.11 2.59
C LEU A 267 -23.84 -26.94 2.02
N ALA A 268 -24.15 -26.79 0.73
CA ALA A 268 -25.18 -27.59 0.06
C ALA A 268 -24.67 -28.97 -0.36
N PHE A 269 -23.35 -29.18 -0.40
CA PHE A 269 -22.72 -30.39 -0.93
C PHE A 269 -23.33 -31.69 -0.35
N PRO A 270 -23.70 -32.69 -1.18
CA PRO A 270 -24.31 -33.93 -0.70
C PRO A 270 -23.39 -34.76 0.21
N CYS A 271 -23.98 -35.66 0.99
CA CYS A 271 -23.22 -36.66 1.75
C CYS A 271 -22.48 -37.61 0.81
N VAL A 272 -21.20 -37.83 1.08
CA VAL A 272 -20.33 -38.71 0.30
C VAL A 272 -19.47 -39.51 1.29
N PRO A 273 -19.50 -40.86 1.27
CA PRO A 273 -18.72 -41.69 2.19
C PRO A 273 -17.22 -41.39 2.15
N ARG A 274 -16.56 -41.46 3.31
CA ARG A 274 -15.12 -41.23 3.50
C ARG A 274 -14.61 -39.95 2.84
N SER A 275 -15.38 -38.87 2.91
CA SER A 275 -15.07 -37.62 2.20
C SER A 275 -15.24 -36.38 3.07
N LEU A 276 -14.55 -35.31 2.69
CA LEU A 276 -14.78 -33.96 3.20
C LEU A 276 -14.79 -32.95 2.06
N VAL A 277 -15.41 -31.80 2.30
CA VAL A 277 -15.37 -30.63 1.41
C VAL A 277 -14.69 -29.46 2.10
N ILE A 278 -13.83 -28.73 1.39
CA ILE A 278 -13.18 -27.50 1.82
C ILE A 278 -13.81 -26.33 1.04
N LEU A 279 -14.15 -25.26 1.76
CA LEU A 279 -14.97 -24.15 1.27
C LEU A 279 -14.15 -22.86 1.19
N GLY A 280 -14.54 -21.96 0.28
CA GLY A 280 -14.23 -20.52 0.40
C GLY A 280 -12.78 -20.12 0.15
N LEU A 281 -11.99 -20.96 -0.53
CA LEU A 281 -10.56 -20.71 -0.68
C LEU A 281 -10.21 -19.74 -1.82
N GLY A 282 -11.00 -19.67 -2.91
CA GLY A 282 -10.68 -18.85 -4.08
C GLY A 282 -9.21 -18.93 -4.48
N TYR A 283 -8.54 -17.78 -4.59
CA TYR A 283 -7.09 -17.69 -4.85
C TYR A 283 -6.18 -18.03 -3.66
N ALA A 284 -6.71 -18.07 -2.44
CA ALA A 284 -5.98 -18.32 -1.20
C ALA A 284 -5.77 -19.83 -0.99
N LEU A 285 -5.06 -20.46 -1.93
CA LEU A 285 -4.76 -21.90 -1.91
C LEU A 285 -3.48 -22.25 -1.14
N GLU A 286 -2.68 -21.25 -0.76
CA GLU A 286 -1.43 -21.45 -0.01
C GLU A 286 -1.61 -22.33 1.25
N PRO A 287 -2.69 -22.18 2.04
CA PRO A 287 -3.02 -23.08 3.14
C PRO A 287 -3.02 -24.57 2.80
N LEU A 288 -3.49 -24.93 1.60
CA LEU A 288 -3.63 -26.34 1.20
C LEU A 288 -2.28 -27.00 0.94
N GLY A 289 -1.28 -26.23 0.52
CA GLY A 289 0.10 -26.72 0.39
C GLY A 289 0.69 -27.17 1.73
N ALA A 290 0.17 -26.67 2.85
CA ALA A 290 0.63 -27.03 4.19
C ALA A 290 -0.05 -28.29 4.77
N LEU A 291 -0.99 -28.93 4.05
CA LEU A 291 -1.73 -30.11 4.52
C LEU A 291 -1.06 -31.40 4.02
N PRO A 292 -0.29 -32.14 4.87
CA PRO A 292 0.51 -33.27 4.39
C PRO A 292 -0.36 -34.44 3.90
N TRP A 293 -1.49 -34.66 4.57
CA TRP A 293 -2.42 -35.77 4.27
C TRP A 293 -3.19 -35.57 2.96
N LEU A 294 -3.33 -34.32 2.48
CA LEU A 294 -4.05 -34.03 1.24
C LEU A 294 -3.37 -34.71 0.04
N SER A 295 -2.04 -34.78 0.08
CA SER A 295 -1.22 -35.44 -0.94
C SER A 295 -1.54 -36.92 -1.11
N SER A 296 -2.09 -37.61 -0.09
CA SER A 296 -2.47 -39.03 -0.14
C SER A 296 -3.95 -39.27 -0.44
N THR A 297 -4.72 -38.22 -0.70
CA THR A 297 -6.17 -38.32 -0.98
C THR A 297 -6.48 -38.02 -2.45
N CYS A 298 -7.63 -38.48 -2.93
CA CYS A 298 -8.15 -38.06 -4.22
C CYS A 298 -8.80 -36.68 -4.09
N VAL A 299 -8.24 -35.67 -4.75
CA VAL A 299 -8.69 -34.29 -4.61
C VAL A 299 -9.46 -33.86 -5.85
N TYR A 300 -10.65 -33.31 -5.65
CA TYR A 300 -11.52 -32.75 -6.67
C TYR A 300 -11.68 -31.25 -6.44
N TYR A 301 -11.45 -30.45 -7.48
CA TYR A 301 -11.62 -29.01 -7.46
C TYR A 301 -12.82 -28.60 -8.31
N TRP A 302 -13.71 -27.81 -7.74
CA TRP A 302 -14.88 -27.25 -8.40
C TRP A 302 -14.87 -25.73 -8.30
N GLY A 303 -14.41 -25.09 -9.36
CA GLY A 303 -14.45 -23.65 -9.56
C GLY A 303 -15.40 -23.25 -10.69
N ASP A 304 -15.42 -21.97 -11.00
CA ASP A 304 -16.16 -21.42 -12.14
C ASP A 304 -15.52 -21.85 -13.46
N ILE A 305 -16.33 -21.98 -14.51
CA ILE A 305 -15.80 -22.21 -15.87
C ILE A 305 -15.52 -20.85 -16.51
N ASP A 306 -14.36 -20.30 -16.18
CA ASP A 306 -13.80 -19.06 -16.72
C ASP A 306 -12.26 -19.11 -16.73
N THR A 307 -11.60 -18.02 -17.14
CA THR A 307 -10.13 -18.01 -17.20
C THR A 307 -9.47 -17.98 -15.82
N HIS A 308 -10.14 -17.45 -14.79
CA HIS A 308 -9.67 -17.42 -13.41
C HIS A 308 -9.77 -18.79 -12.71
N GLY A 309 -10.87 -19.52 -12.86
CA GLY A 309 -11.09 -20.85 -12.29
C GLY A 309 -10.04 -21.86 -12.78
N PHE A 310 -9.70 -21.83 -14.08
CA PHE A 310 -8.59 -22.63 -14.60
C PHE A 310 -7.22 -22.18 -14.07
N ALA A 311 -7.00 -20.87 -13.86
CA ALA A 311 -5.76 -20.38 -13.26
C ALA A 311 -5.61 -20.81 -11.79
N ILE A 312 -6.71 -20.88 -11.04
CA ILE A 312 -6.72 -21.41 -9.66
C ILE A 312 -6.42 -22.92 -9.69
N LEU A 313 -7.04 -23.68 -10.60
CA LEU A 313 -6.74 -25.10 -10.80
C LEU A 313 -5.26 -25.35 -11.13
N ASP A 314 -4.65 -24.57 -12.03
CA ASP A 314 -3.23 -24.65 -12.36
C ASP A 314 -2.35 -24.40 -11.11
N ARG A 315 -2.67 -23.37 -10.32
CA ARG A 315 -1.97 -23.06 -9.06
C ARG A 315 -2.12 -24.16 -8.02
N LEU A 316 -3.30 -24.75 -7.92
CA LEU A 316 -3.56 -25.88 -7.02
C LEU A 316 -2.71 -27.08 -7.40
N ARG A 317 -2.63 -27.40 -8.70
CA ARG A 317 -1.79 -28.48 -9.24
C ARG A 317 -0.29 -28.23 -9.11
N ALA A 318 0.16 -27.00 -8.92
CA ALA A 318 1.55 -26.72 -8.57
C ALA A 318 1.95 -27.34 -7.21
N HIS A 319 1.00 -27.45 -6.28
CA HIS A 319 1.22 -28.05 -4.95
C HIS A 319 0.72 -29.50 -4.87
N HIS A 320 -0.39 -29.80 -5.55
CA HIS A 320 -1.05 -31.10 -5.55
C HIS A 320 -1.29 -31.57 -6.99
N PRO A 321 -0.29 -32.17 -7.67
CA PRO A 321 -0.37 -32.48 -9.11
C PRO A 321 -1.50 -33.44 -9.52
N ARG A 322 -2.09 -34.17 -8.58
CA ARG A 322 -3.13 -35.19 -8.81
C ARG A 322 -4.56 -34.65 -8.64
N VAL A 323 -4.75 -33.33 -8.57
CA VAL A 323 -6.09 -32.74 -8.44
C VAL A 323 -6.88 -32.89 -9.74
N HIS A 324 -8.11 -33.39 -9.62
CA HIS A 324 -9.06 -33.51 -10.70
C HIS A 324 -10.01 -32.30 -10.72
N SER A 325 -10.36 -31.80 -11.90
CA SER A 325 -11.48 -30.85 -12.02
C SER A 325 -12.81 -31.59 -11.86
N LEU A 326 -13.79 -30.93 -11.26
CA LEU A 326 -15.16 -31.42 -11.06
C LEU A 326 -16.11 -30.44 -11.74
N LEU A 327 -16.89 -30.91 -12.72
CA LEU A 327 -17.88 -30.11 -13.46
C LEU A 327 -17.29 -28.89 -14.20
N MET A 328 -16.00 -28.88 -14.51
CA MET A 328 -15.32 -27.81 -15.25
C MET A 328 -14.92 -28.25 -16.66
N ASP A 329 -15.83 -28.90 -17.36
CA ASP A 329 -15.61 -29.38 -18.73
C ASP A 329 -16.50 -28.66 -19.75
N ARG A 330 -16.18 -28.86 -21.03
CA ARG A 330 -16.86 -28.18 -22.14
C ARG A 330 -18.33 -28.58 -22.21
N ASP A 331 -18.66 -29.84 -21.91
CA ASP A 331 -20.02 -30.34 -22.02
C ASP A 331 -20.91 -29.66 -20.97
N VAL A 332 -20.40 -29.50 -19.75
CA VAL A 332 -21.08 -28.72 -18.70
C VAL A 332 -21.25 -27.26 -19.14
N LEU A 333 -20.21 -26.62 -19.69
CA LEU A 333 -20.30 -25.23 -20.15
C LEU A 333 -21.40 -25.04 -21.21
N LEU A 334 -21.40 -25.89 -22.24
CA LEU A 334 -22.33 -25.79 -23.36
C LEU A 334 -23.77 -26.17 -22.97
N ALA A 335 -23.95 -27.06 -21.99
CA ALA A 335 -25.25 -27.40 -21.45
C ALA A 335 -25.93 -26.23 -20.70
N HIS A 336 -25.17 -25.21 -20.29
CA HIS A 336 -25.65 -24.07 -19.50
C HIS A 336 -25.48 -22.72 -20.21
N THR A 337 -25.53 -22.70 -21.55
CA THR A 337 -25.40 -21.48 -22.37
C THR A 337 -26.35 -20.34 -21.98
N ALA A 338 -27.56 -20.68 -21.51
CA ALA A 338 -28.54 -19.70 -21.04
C ALA A 338 -28.13 -18.96 -19.76
N HIS A 339 -27.11 -19.43 -19.05
CA HIS A 339 -26.62 -18.88 -17.80
C HIS A 339 -25.20 -18.29 -17.92
N TRP A 340 -24.69 -18.13 -19.14
CA TRP A 340 -23.41 -17.49 -19.34
C TRP A 340 -23.47 -16.02 -18.94
N VAL A 341 -22.44 -15.58 -18.22
CA VAL A 341 -22.21 -14.20 -17.82
C VAL A 341 -20.86 -13.73 -18.36
N GLU A 342 -20.58 -12.44 -18.19
CA GLU A 342 -19.32 -11.83 -18.64
C GLU A 342 -18.28 -11.77 -17.50
N GLU A 343 -17.07 -12.24 -17.78
CA GLU A 343 -15.90 -12.10 -16.93
C GLU A 343 -15.36 -10.66 -17.01
N ASP A 344 -15.36 -9.91 -15.90
CA ASP A 344 -14.91 -8.50 -15.88
C ASP A 344 -13.46 -8.36 -16.36
N LYS A 345 -12.54 -9.16 -15.80
CA LYS A 345 -11.10 -9.08 -16.06
C LYS A 345 -10.48 -10.44 -16.35
N PRO A 346 -10.57 -10.93 -17.60
CA PRO A 346 -10.03 -12.24 -17.95
C PRO A 346 -8.54 -12.39 -17.64
N HIS A 347 -8.19 -13.52 -17.05
CA HIS A 347 -6.82 -14.00 -16.94
C HIS A 347 -6.27 -14.39 -18.32
N ARG A 348 -5.05 -13.91 -18.64
CA ARG A 348 -4.40 -14.14 -19.94
C ARG A 348 -3.07 -14.90 -19.85
N GLY A 349 -2.76 -15.46 -18.69
CA GLY A 349 -1.52 -16.22 -18.49
C GLY A 349 -1.47 -17.50 -19.33
N THR A 350 -0.28 -18.09 -19.41
CA THR A 350 -0.11 -19.45 -19.91
C THR A 350 -0.21 -20.42 -18.74
N LEU A 351 -1.13 -21.38 -18.83
CA LEU A 351 -1.36 -22.40 -17.81
C LEU A 351 -0.76 -23.71 -18.31
N SER A 352 0.19 -24.28 -17.56
CA SER A 352 1.02 -25.42 -18.02
C SER A 352 0.68 -26.74 -17.33
N ARG A 353 -0.25 -26.74 -16.36
CA ARG A 353 -0.62 -27.91 -15.54
C ARG A 353 -2.06 -28.36 -15.76
N LEU A 354 -2.72 -27.82 -16.77
CA LEU A 354 -4.05 -28.26 -17.21
C LEU A 354 -3.94 -29.57 -18.00
N THR A 355 -4.99 -30.38 -17.98
CA THR A 355 -5.11 -31.50 -18.91
C THR A 355 -5.35 -30.99 -20.33
N GLU A 356 -5.24 -31.85 -21.34
CA GLU A 356 -5.48 -31.46 -22.73
C GLU A 356 -6.89 -30.88 -22.94
N SER A 357 -7.92 -31.51 -22.36
CA SER A 357 -9.31 -31.05 -22.48
C SER A 357 -9.56 -29.72 -21.76
N GLU A 358 -8.99 -29.55 -20.56
CA GLU A 358 -9.08 -28.31 -19.79
C GLU A 358 -8.32 -27.17 -20.49
N ALA A 359 -7.11 -27.44 -21.01
CA ALA A 359 -6.32 -26.46 -21.75
C ALA A 359 -7.04 -26.02 -23.03
N ALA A 360 -7.66 -26.95 -23.77
CA ALA A 360 -8.44 -26.64 -24.95
C ALA A 360 -9.64 -25.72 -24.63
N LEU A 361 -10.33 -25.98 -23.51
CA LEU A 361 -11.43 -25.12 -23.05
C LEU A 361 -10.93 -23.75 -22.58
N TYR A 362 -9.84 -23.72 -21.80
CA TYR A 362 -9.21 -22.47 -21.36
C TYR A 362 -8.77 -21.60 -22.54
N GLU A 363 -8.18 -22.17 -23.59
CA GLU A 363 -7.80 -21.42 -24.79
C GLU A 363 -9.01 -20.86 -25.53
N ASP A 364 -10.11 -21.60 -25.61
CA ASP A 364 -11.34 -21.11 -26.21
C ASP A 364 -11.93 -19.91 -25.45
N LEU A 365 -11.88 -19.94 -24.11
CA LEU A 365 -12.31 -18.83 -23.25
C LEU A 365 -11.35 -17.64 -23.37
N ARG A 366 -10.04 -17.89 -23.28
CA ARG A 366 -8.97 -16.88 -23.37
C ARG A 366 -8.99 -16.11 -24.68
N HIS A 367 -9.27 -16.79 -25.80
CA HIS A 367 -9.38 -16.20 -27.14
C HIS A 367 -10.82 -15.86 -27.55
N GLN A 368 -11.78 -15.93 -26.62
CA GLN A 368 -13.18 -15.55 -26.83
C GLN A 368 -13.86 -16.26 -28.01
N ARG A 369 -13.51 -17.54 -28.26
CA ARG A 369 -14.05 -18.32 -29.39
C ARG A 369 -15.50 -18.75 -29.19
N LEU A 370 -15.94 -18.81 -27.94
CA LEU A 370 -17.31 -19.20 -27.56
C LEU A 370 -18.23 -17.98 -27.36
N GLY A 371 -17.67 -16.77 -27.30
CA GLY A 371 -18.38 -15.53 -27.00
C GLY A 371 -17.47 -14.53 -26.29
N GLU A 372 -17.92 -13.28 -26.17
CA GLU A 372 -17.19 -12.23 -25.47
C GLU A 372 -17.14 -12.53 -23.97
N ARG A 373 -15.93 -12.73 -23.44
CA ARG A 373 -15.64 -12.90 -22.00
C ARG A 373 -16.55 -13.92 -21.29
N VAL A 374 -16.85 -15.04 -21.96
CA VAL A 374 -17.76 -16.07 -21.42
C VAL A 374 -17.26 -16.58 -20.07
N ARG A 375 -18.18 -16.61 -19.10
CA ARG A 375 -18.01 -17.23 -17.78
C ARG A 375 -19.28 -17.97 -17.42
N LEU A 376 -19.13 -19.15 -16.83
CA LEU A 376 -20.21 -19.85 -16.14
C LEU A 376 -19.85 -19.98 -14.66
N GLU A 377 -20.58 -19.25 -13.82
CA GLU A 377 -20.44 -19.35 -12.37
C GLU A 377 -20.98 -20.69 -11.89
N GLN A 378 -20.27 -21.31 -10.95
CA GLN A 378 -20.63 -22.63 -10.41
C GLN A 378 -22.06 -22.70 -9.85
N GLU A 379 -22.61 -21.59 -9.34
CA GLU A 379 -23.96 -21.52 -8.79
C GLU A 379 -25.07 -21.68 -9.85
N HIS A 380 -24.74 -21.51 -11.13
CA HIS A 380 -25.66 -21.71 -12.24
C HIS A 380 -25.67 -23.15 -12.75
N ILE A 381 -24.75 -24.00 -12.31
CA ILE A 381 -24.76 -25.42 -12.63
C ILE A 381 -25.86 -26.08 -11.78
N GLY A 382 -26.88 -26.64 -12.44
CA GLY A 382 -28.03 -27.22 -11.74
C GLY A 382 -27.60 -28.33 -10.78
N PHE A 383 -28.09 -28.31 -9.54
CA PHE A 383 -27.63 -29.18 -8.46
C PHE A 383 -27.69 -30.69 -8.77
N ARG A 384 -28.63 -31.11 -9.63
CA ARG A 384 -28.73 -32.50 -10.13
C ARG A 384 -27.45 -32.98 -10.85
N TRP A 385 -26.72 -32.09 -11.52
CA TRP A 385 -25.42 -32.43 -12.12
C TRP A 385 -24.38 -32.81 -11.06
N VAL A 386 -24.40 -32.10 -9.93
CA VAL A 386 -23.54 -32.38 -8.77
C VAL A 386 -23.88 -33.75 -8.21
N GLU A 387 -25.15 -34.01 -7.89
CA GLU A 387 -25.61 -35.30 -7.34
C GLU A 387 -25.24 -36.47 -8.25
N ASN A 388 -25.53 -36.36 -9.56
CA ASN A 388 -25.20 -37.41 -10.53
C ASN A 388 -23.70 -37.66 -10.62
N THR A 389 -22.88 -36.61 -10.57
CA THR A 389 -21.43 -36.74 -10.67
C THR A 389 -20.85 -37.38 -9.41
N LEU A 390 -21.31 -36.97 -8.24
CA LEU A 390 -20.88 -37.56 -6.97
C LEU A 390 -21.32 -39.02 -6.81
N ALA A 391 -22.50 -39.38 -7.33
CA ALA A 391 -22.96 -40.76 -7.38
C ALA A 391 -22.02 -41.64 -8.22
N ARG A 392 -21.59 -41.16 -9.40
CA ARG A 392 -20.62 -41.87 -10.25
C ARG A 392 -19.23 -42.02 -9.60
N LEU A 393 -18.81 -41.05 -8.80
CA LEU A 393 -17.54 -41.11 -8.07
C LEU A 393 -17.57 -42.03 -6.84
N SER A 394 -18.76 -42.43 -6.40
CA SER A 394 -18.98 -43.26 -5.21
C SER A 394 -19.38 -44.70 -5.54
N ALA A 395 -19.67 -44.98 -6.81
CA ALA A 395 -19.80 -46.32 -7.36
C ALA A 395 -18.40 -46.91 -7.61
#